data_AF-A0A1V4S187-F1
#
_entry.id   AF-A0A1V4S187-F1
#
_cell.length_a   1.000
_cell.length_b   1.000
_cell.length_c   1.000
_cell.angle_alpha   90.00
_cell.angle_beta   90.00
_cell.angle_gamma   90.00
#
_symmetry.space_group_name_H-M   'P 1'
#
loop_
_entity.id
_entity.type
_entity.pdbx_description
1 polymer ?
#
loop_
_entity_poly.entity_id
_entity_poly.type
_entity_poly.pdbx_seq_one_letter_code
_entity_poly.pdbx_strand_id
1 'polypeptide(L)'
;MAEHKKITLPKTMPLPERISGVSKEISKWLESLEVPYNIDTDVMQLAKCERNDKYSYHYVIDRAVKGPEKKTSSIKSVEGK
;
A
#
# COMPACT_ATOMS: atom_id res chain seq x y z
N MET A 1 12.50 -11.71 0.66
CA MET A 1 13.01 -10.33 0.69
C MET A 1 11.80 -9.40 0.58
N ALA A 2 11.72 -8.32 1.35
CA ALA A 2 10.60 -7.38 1.22
C ALA A 2 10.75 -6.58 -0.08
N GLU A 3 9.82 -6.76 -1.02
CA GLU A 3 9.78 -5.99 -2.26
C GLU A 3 9.47 -4.52 -1.94
N HIS A 4 10.27 -3.59 -2.48
CA HIS A 4 10.07 -2.16 -2.25
C HIS A 4 10.20 -1.39 -3.57
N LYS A 5 9.33 -0.39 -3.76
CA LYS A 5 9.38 0.52 -4.91
C LYS A 5 9.36 1.97 -4.43
N LYS A 6 10.33 2.75 -4.89
CA LYS A 6 10.35 4.20 -4.68
C LYS A 6 9.85 4.90 -5.93
N ILE A 7 8.70 5.57 -5.83
CA ILE A 7 8.11 6.37 -6.91
C ILE A 7 8.49 7.82 -6.66
N THR A 8 9.19 8.44 -7.62
CA THR A 8 9.63 9.84 -7.52
C THR A 8 9.02 10.62 -8.66
N LEU A 9 8.10 11.54 -8.35
CA LEU A 9 7.51 12.46 -9.32
C LEU A 9 7.94 13.91 -9.06
N PRO A 10 8.07 14.72 -10.12
CA PRO A 10 8.48 16.12 -10.00
C PRO A 10 7.45 16.93 -9.20
N LYS A 11 7.94 17.78 -8.29
CA LYS A 11 7.08 18.66 -7.47
C LYS A 11 6.38 19.75 -8.27
N THR A 12 6.92 20.08 -9.45
CA THR A 12 6.37 21.07 -10.39
C THR A 12 5.14 20.57 -11.14
N MET A 13 4.90 19.26 -11.14
CA MET A 13 3.72 18.67 -11.76
C MET A 13 2.47 18.94 -10.88
N PRO A 14 1.32 19.28 -11.49
CA PRO A 14 0.06 19.47 -10.77
C PRO A 14 -0.31 18.27 -9.89
N LEU A 15 -0.90 18.53 -8.74
CA LEU A 15 -1.31 17.49 -7.79
C LEU A 15 -2.17 16.38 -8.42
N PRO A 16 -3.22 16.65 -9.22
CA PRO A 16 -4.03 15.58 -9.83
C PRO A 16 -3.23 14.72 -10.81
N GLU A 17 -2.32 15.33 -11.58
CA GLU A 17 -1.44 14.60 -12.50
C GLU A 17 -0.43 13.74 -11.74
N ARG A 18 0.10 14.25 -10.63
CA ARG A 18 0.97 13.47 -9.73
C ARG A 18 0.24 12.29 -9.12
N ILE A 19 -1.00 12.46 -8.67
CA ILE A 19 -1.81 11.36 -8.13
C ILE A 19 -2.01 10.29 -9.22
N SER A 20 -2.42 10.70 -10.42
CA SER A 20 -2.59 9.79 -11.57
C SER A 20 -1.28 9.07 -11.94
N GLY A 21 -0.15 9.78 -11.94
CA GLY A 21 1.17 9.23 -12.20
C GLY A 21 1.59 8.20 -11.16
N VAL A 22 1.40 8.49 -9.87
CA VAL A 22 1.68 7.53 -8.79
C VAL A 22 0.79 6.31 -8.93
N SER A 23 -0.51 6.48 -9.18
CA SER A 23 -1.44 5.35 -9.34
C SER A 23 -1.01 4.42 -10.48
N LYS A 24 -0.62 4.96 -11.64
CA LYS A 24 -0.11 4.16 -12.77
C LYS A 24 1.17 3.41 -12.44
N GLU A 25 2.12 4.05 -11.76
CA GLU A 25 3.38 3.44 -11.33
C GLU A 25 3.13 2.31 -10.32
N ILE A 26 2.19 2.49 -9.39
CA ILE A 26 1.78 1.46 -8.44
C ILE A 26 1.16 0.27 -9.19
N SER A 27 0.19 0.51 -10.08
CA SER A 27 -0.45 -0.58 -10.85
C SER A 27 0.57 -1.41 -11.62
N LYS A 28 1.48 -0.76 -12.36
CA LYS A 28 2.54 -1.47 -13.10
C LYS A 28 3.46 -2.27 -12.19
N TRP A 29 3.79 -1.74 -11.02
CA TRP A 29 4.62 -2.46 -10.06
C TRP A 29 3.89 -3.68 -9.50
N LEU A 30 2.60 -3.55 -9.16
CA LEU A 30 1.76 -4.65 -8.70
C LEU A 30 1.61 -5.77 -9.75
N GLU A 31 1.54 -5.41 -11.04
CA GLU A 31 1.54 -6.37 -12.16
C GLU A 31 2.89 -7.08 -12.34
N SER A 32 3.99 -6.47 -11.88
CA SER A 32 5.35 -7.01 -12.00
C SER A 32 5.78 -7.86 -10.79
N LEU A 33 4.94 -7.99 -9.76
CA LEU A 33 5.23 -8.82 -8.59
C LEU A 33 5.27 -10.30 -9.01
N GLU A 34 6.12 -11.09 -8.37
CA GLU A 34 6.26 -12.54 -8.64
C GLU A 34 4.92 -13.28 -8.52
N VAL A 35 4.07 -12.82 -7.60
CA VAL A 35 2.65 -13.17 -7.55
C VAL A 35 1.85 -11.90 -7.83
N PRO A 36 1.10 -11.85 -8.94
CA PRO A 36 0.36 -10.66 -9.33
C PRO A 36 -0.69 -10.32 -8.26
N TYR A 37 -0.84 -9.03 -7.98
CA TYR A 37 -1.89 -8.53 -7.09
C TYR A 37 -3.27 -8.80 -7.70
N ASN A 38 -4.13 -9.50 -6.97
CA ASN A 38 -5.50 -9.75 -7.38
C ASN A 38 -6.43 -8.72 -6.72
N ILE A 39 -7.00 -7.80 -7.49
CA ILE A 39 -7.85 -6.74 -6.96
C ILE A 39 -9.13 -7.24 -6.29
N ASP A 40 -9.60 -8.43 -6.66
CA ASP A 40 -10.82 -9.03 -6.10
C ASP A 40 -10.58 -9.69 -4.74
N THR A 41 -9.35 -10.12 -4.46
CA THR A 41 -9.04 -10.94 -3.27
C THR A 41 -7.98 -10.34 -2.36
N ASP A 42 -7.05 -9.56 -2.90
CA ASP A 42 -5.96 -8.97 -2.15
C ASP A 42 -6.36 -7.57 -1.65
N VAL A 43 -5.93 -7.26 -0.44
CA VAL A 43 -6.22 -5.96 0.19
C VAL A 43 -4.91 -5.24 0.48
N MET A 44 -4.74 -4.07 -0.12
CA MET A 44 -3.61 -3.18 0.18
C MET A 44 -3.95 -2.28 1.39
N GLN A 45 -3.22 -2.44 2.49
CA GLN A 45 -3.43 -1.70 3.73
C GLN A 45 -2.24 -0.80 4.07
N LEU A 46 -2.51 0.43 4.52
CA LEU A 46 -1.47 1.31 5.04
C LEU A 46 -1.06 0.84 6.44
N ALA A 47 0.13 0.23 6.55
CA ALA A 47 0.66 -0.28 7.82
C ALA A 47 1.36 0.80 8.65
N LYS A 48 2.03 1.76 7.99
CA LYS A 48 2.78 2.82 8.68
C LYS A 48 2.87 4.09 7.83
N CYS A 49 2.83 5.23 8.48
CA CYS A 49 3.15 6.53 7.89
C CYS A 49 4.27 7.16 8.70
N GLU A 50 5.35 7.59 8.04
CA GLU A 50 6.48 8.26 8.68
C GLU A 50 6.65 9.66 8.09
N ARG A 51 6.94 10.63 8.94
CA ARG A 51 7.22 12.01 8.55
C ARG A 51 8.60 12.41 9.04
N ASN A 52 9.60 12.17 8.18
CA ASN A 52 10.98 12.61 8.39
C ASN A 52 11.39 13.46 7.19
N ASP A 53 11.07 14.76 7.23
CA ASP A 53 11.22 15.75 6.15
C ASP A 53 10.34 15.50 4.90
N LYS A 54 10.03 14.23 4.62
CA LYS A 54 9.14 13.73 3.57
C LYS A 54 8.13 12.76 4.18
N TYR A 55 7.00 12.59 3.49
CA TYR A 55 6.03 11.55 3.83
C TYR A 55 6.48 10.22 3.22
N SER A 56 6.58 9.20 4.06
CA SER A 56 6.83 7.81 3.66
C SER A 56 5.62 6.97 4.06
N TYR A 57 5.00 6.34 3.08
CA TYR A 57 3.83 5.48 3.28
C TYR A 57 4.25 4.02 3.09
N HIS A 58 4.02 3.20 4.10
CA HIS A 58 4.34 1.78 4.10
C HIS A 58 3.05 1.00 3.94
N TYR A 59 2.90 0.32 2.81
CA TYR A 59 1.76 -0.52 2.53
C TYR A 59 2.11 -1.99 2.68
N VAL A 60 1.15 -2.77 3.16
CA VAL A 60 1.19 -4.23 3.19
C VAL A 60 0.10 -4.73 2.27
N ILE A 61 0.42 -5.76 1.48
CA ILE A 61 -0.55 -6.48 0.66
C ILE A 61 -0.96 -7.71 1.45
N ASP A 62 -2.18 -7.70 1.98
CA ASP A 62 -2.80 -8.88 2.59
C ASP A 62 -3.37 -9.73 1.45
N ARG A 63 -2.67 -10.83 1.13
CA ARG A 63 -3.10 -11.77 0.09
C ARG A 63 -4.09 -12.74 0.71
N ALA A 64 -5.28 -12.86 0.12
CA ALA A 64 -6.24 -13.87 0.56
C ALA A 64 -5.73 -15.27 0.21
N VAL A 65 -4.93 -15.85 1.10
CA VAL A 65 -4.62 -17.27 1.07
C VAL A 65 -5.92 -18.05 1.27
N LYS A 66 -6.39 -18.77 0.25
CA LYS A 66 -7.40 -19.80 0.44
C LYS A 66 -6.83 -20.88 1.36
N GLY A 67 -7.08 -20.76 2.66
CA GLY A 67 -6.79 -21.74 3.72
C GLY A 67 -7.68 -21.44 4.94
N PRO A 68 -8.22 -22.46 5.63
CA PRO A 68 -9.49 -22.35 6.34
C PRO A 68 -9.36 -21.60 7.67
N GLU A 69 -10.38 -20.78 7.94
CA GLU A 69 -10.85 -20.28 9.24
C GLU A 69 -9.92 -19.46 10.16
N LYS A 70 -10.45 -18.26 10.48
CA LYS A 70 -10.38 -17.54 11.78
C LYS A 70 -9.06 -16.87 12.19
N LYS A 71 -9.07 -15.54 12.23
CA LYS A 71 -9.50 -14.79 13.43
C LYS A 71 -9.60 -13.29 13.14
N THR A 72 -10.78 -12.75 13.40
CA THR A 72 -11.03 -11.33 13.69
C THR A 72 -9.99 -10.83 14.70
N SER A 73 -9.22 -9.81 14.32
CA SER A 73 -8.55 -8.95 15.29
C SER A 73 -9.07 -7.53 15.07
N SER A 74 -10.17 -7.24 15.76
CA SER A 74 -10.61 -5.87 16.01
C SER A 74 -9.47 -5.15 16.72
N ILE A 75 -8.83 -4.21 16.02
CA ILE A 75 -7.95 -3.24 16.67
C ILE A 75 -8.89 -2.26 17.39
N LYS A 76 -9.12 -2.50 18.69
CA LYS A 76 -9.70 -1.51 19.59
C LYS A 76 -8.72 -0.34 19.68
N SER A 77 -9.10 0.80 19.12
CA SER A 77 -8.57 2.10 19.52
C SER A 77 -9.00 2.34 20.96
N VAL A 78 -8.10 2.12 21.92
CA VAL A 78 -8.24 2.66 23.28
C VAL A 78 -7.71 4.09 23.26
N GLU A 79 -8.63 5.03 23.10
CA GLU A 79 -8.39 6.45 23.38
C GLU A 79 -8.41 6.60 24.90
N GLY A 80 -7.26 6.94 25.47
CA GLY A 80 -7.13 7.27 26.88
C GLY A 80 -7.43 8.75 27.11
N LYS A 81 -8.32 9.03 28.06
CA LYS A 81 -8.15 10.12 29.02
C LYS A 81 -9.00 9.89 30.25
#